data_AF-A0A6M3XYQ0-F1
#
_entry.id   AF-A0A6M3XYQ0-F1
#
_cell.length_a   1.000
_cell.length_b   1.000
_cell.length_c   1.000
_cell.angle_alpha   90.00
_cell.angle_beta   90.00
_cell.angle_gamma   90.00
#
_symmetry.space_group_name_H-M   'P 1'
#
loop_
_entity.id
_entity.type
_entity.pdbx_description
1 polymer ?
#
loop_
_entity_poly.entity_id
_entity_poly.type
_entity_poly.pdbx_seq_one_letter_code
_entity_poly.pdbx_strand_id
1 'polypeptide(L)'
;GITGAQGPQGETGVQGIQGGTGIQGITGLGDQGVTGIQGITGVPAPFDYVAVNDADRLNTTLTTDYIVAFIALTASRTYQISSEDIAQAGRVFIVKDETGTARTYNIVISSEGAETIDGSASISITSNYGAVSLYSDGSNLFIY
;
A
#
# COMPACT_ATOMS: atom_id res chain seq x y z
N GLY A 1 -18.66 26.40 55.32
CA GLY A 1 -18.64 25.16 54.54
C GLY A 1 -17.27 25.01 53.95
N ILE A 2 -16.69 23.82 54.01
CA ILE A 2 -15.36 23.52 53.47
C ILE A 2 -15.36 23.66 51.94
N THR A 3 -14.37 24.36 51.39
CA THR A 3 -14.10 24.43 49.93
C THR A 3 -13.72 23.03 49.45
N GLY A 4 -14.37 22.55 48.39
CA GLY A 4 -14.12 21.20 47.84
C GLY A 4 -12.71 21.06 47.28
N ALA A 5 -12.09 19.89 47.46
CA ALA A 5 -10.78 19.58 46.92
C ALA A 5 -10.78 19.61 45.38
N GLN A 6 -9.71 20.16 44.79
CA GLN A 6 -9.48 20.17 43.35
C GLN A 6 -9.41 18.72 42.81
N GLY A 7 -10.14 18.44 41.73
CA GLY A 7 -10.19 17.11 41.12
C GLY A 7 -8.83 16.66 40.57
N PRO A 8 -8.57 15.34 40.48
CA PRO A 8 -7.31 14.83 39.97
C PRO A 8 -7.10 15.22 38.51
N GLN A 9 -5.85 15.53 38.15
CA GLN A 9 -5.40 15.80 36.80
C GLN A 9 -5.64 14.57 35.90
N GLY A 10 -6.21 14.78 34.71
CA GLY A 10 -6.48 13.70 33.75
C GLY A 10 -5.20 13.03 33.24
N GLU A 11 -5.25 11.72 33.01
CA GLU A 11 -4.10 10.97 32.51
C GLU A 11 -3.75 11.38 31.07
N THR A 12 -2.45 11.50 30.80
CA THR A 12 -1.93 11.83 29.47
C THR A 12 -2.14 10.64 28.54
N GLY A 13 -2.76 10.86 27.37
CA GLY A 13 -2.95 9.83 26.37
C GLY A 13 -1.62 9.26 25.86
N VAL A 14 -1.59 7.96 25.59
CA VAL A 14 -0.40 7.26 25.07
C VAL A 14 0.07 7.88 23.74
N GLN A 15 1.38 8.11 23.63
CA GLN A 15 2.05 8.68 22.45
C GLN A 15 1.88 7.74 21.23
N GLY A 16 1.26 8.24 20.16
CA GLY A 16 1.26 7.56 18.86
C GLY A 16 2.67 7.52 18.24
N ILE A 17 2.98 6.48 17.47
CA ILE A 17 4.27 6.31 16.78
C ILE A 17 4.64 7.56 15.96
N GLN A 18 5.89 8.01 16.10
CA GLN A 18 6.36 9.31 15.63
C GLN A 18 6.45 9.36 14.09
N GLY A 19 5.63 10.20 13.47
CA GLY A 19 5.88 10.74 12.12
C GLY A 19 6.94 11.85 12.17
N GLY A 20 7.70 12.03 11.08
CA GLY A 20 8.88 12.90 11.00
C GLY A 20 8.71 14.30 11.62
N THR A 21 9.76 14.76 12.30
CA THR A 21 9.82 15.95 13.16
C THR A 21 9.23 17.23 12.53
N GLY A 22 8.21 17.81 13.16
CA GLY A 22 7.73 19.16 12.86
C GLY A 22 8.65 20.25 13.44
N ILE A 23 8.69 21.43 12.82
CA ILE A 23 9.48 22.57 13.28
C ILE A 23 9.02 23.07 14.67
N GLN A 24 9.99 23.38 15.54
CA GLN A 24 9.77 23.93 16.90
C GLN A 24 9.07 25.30 16.83
N GLY A 25 7.93 25.47 17.52
CA GLY A 25 7.25 26.76 17.64
C GLY A 25 8.03 27.77 18.50
N ILE A 26 7.98 29.05 18.11
CA ILE A 26 8.57 30.17 18.87
C ILE A 26 7.87 30.34 20.24
N THR A 27 8.64 30.50 21.31
CA THR A 27 8.15 30.71 22.68
C THR A 27 7.47 32.08 22.82
N GLY A 28 6.17 32.11 23.13
CA GLY A 28 5.46 33.31 23.57
C GLY A 28 5.45 33.41 25.10
N LEU A 29 5.86 34.56 25.65
CA LEU A 29 5.76 34.90 27.08
C LEU A 29 4.28 35.09 27.48
N GLY A 30 3.76 34.24 28.37
CA GLY A 30 2.44 34.35 29.01
C GLY A 30 1.95 33.00 29.54
N ASP A 31 1.42 32.95 30.77
CA ASP A 31 1.21 31.78 31.64
C ASP A 31 0.13 30.75 31.20
N GLN A 32 0.05 30.42 29.91
CA GLN A 32 -0.80 29.34 29.43
C GLN A 32 -0.09 28.61 28.29
N GLY A 33 0.45 27.42 28.60
CA GLY A 33 1.04 26.55 27.58
C GLY A 33 -0.02 26.21 26.54
N VAL A 34 0.19 26.66 25.31
CA VAL A 34 -0.64 26.25 24.18
C VAL A 34 -0.49 24.74 24.00
N THR A 35 -1.62 24.02 23.96
CA THR A 35 -1.64 22.60 23.59
C THR A 35 -0.89 22.43 22.28
N GLY A 36 0.08 21.51 22.22
CA GLY A 36 0.81 21.22 20.99
C GLY A 36 -0.17 20.87 19.87
N ILE A 37 0.06 21.42 18.67
CA ILE A 37 -0.71 21.04 17.48
C ILE A 37 -0.65 19.51 17.33
N GLN A 38 -1.79 18.87 17.10
CA GLN A 38 -1.81 17.46 16.75
C GLN A 38 -0.93 17.28 15.51
N GLY A 39 0.04 16.37 15.57
CA GLY A 39 0.90 16.06 14.43
C GLY A 39 0.03 15.69 13.23
N ILE A 40 0.35 16.23 12.06
CA ILE A 40 -0.26 15.79 10.82
C ILE A 40 -0.05 14.27 10.72
N THR A 41 -1.13 13.50 10.58
CA THR A 41 -1.02 12.08 10.22
C THR A 41 -0.19 12.02 8.94
N GLY A 42 0.84 11.16 8.91
CA GLY A 42 1.65 10.99 7.71
C GLY A 42 0.77 10.69 6.51
N VAL A 43 1.04 11.33 5.37
CA VAL A 43 0.41 10.96 4.10
C VAL A 43 0.74 9.48 3.88
N PRO A 44 -0.25 8.58 3.72
CA PRO A 44 0.01 7.18 3.40
C PRO A 44 0.96 7.10 2.21
N ALA A 45 1.93 6.20 2.26
CA ALA A 45 2.76 5.94 1.08
C ALA A 45 1.82 5.60 -0.09
N PRO A 46 2.07 6.14 -1.30
CA PRO A 46 1.15 5.95 -2.42
C PRO A 46 1.01 4.48 -2.84
N PHE A 47 1.86 3.59 -2.32
CA PHE A 47 1.83 2.16 -2.57
C PHE A 47 2.20 1.37 -1.31
N ASP A 48 1.45 0.32 -1.02
CA ASP A 48 1.87 -0.74 -0.11
C ASP A 48 2.75 -1.76 -0.85
N TYR A 49 3.63 -2.44 -0.12
CA TYR A 49 4.55 -3.44 -0.68
C TYR A 49 4.19 -4.84 -0.19
N VAL A 50 4.08 -5.80 -1.10
CA VAL A 50 3.86 -7.21 -0.78
C VAL A 50 4.86 -8.09 -1.50
N ALA A 51 5.58 -8.89 -0.70
CA ALA A 51 6.48 -9.92 -1.19
C ALA A 51 5.74 -11.23 -1.44
N VAL A 52 5.91 -11.79 -2.63
CA VAL A 52 5.27 -13.03 -3.10
C VAL A 52 6.33 -14.11 -3.29
N ASN A 53 6.10 -15.28 -2.66
CA ASN A 53 6.92 -16.47 -2.83
C ASN A 53 6.12 -17.52 -3.59
N ASP A 54 6.53 -17.84 -4.83
CA ASP A 54 6.01 -18.99 -5.59
C ASP A 54 4.47 -19.11 -5.64
N ALA A 55 3.73 -18.01 -5.55
CA ALA A 55 2.28 -18.02 -5.45
C ALA A 55 1.59 -17.53 -6.73
N ASP A 56 0.43 -18.11 -7.04
CA ASP A 56 -0.42 -17.71 -8.17
C ASP A 56 -1.44 -16.61 -7.78
N ARG A 57 -1.61 -16.32 -6.49
CA ARG A 57 -2.51 -15.25 -6.03
C ARG A 57 -1.94 -14.55 -4.81
N LEU A 58 -2.32 -13.29 -4.64
CA LEU A 58 -2.04 -12.59 -3.39
C LEU A 58 -2.97 -13.10 -2.29
N ASN A 59 -2.40 -13.61 -1.20
CA ASN A 59 -3.17 -14.13 -0.06
C ASN A 59 -3.50 -13.04 0.97
N THR A 60 -3.44 -11.77 0.57
CA THR A 60 -3.72 -10.61 1.42
C THR A 60 -4.79 -9.77 0.74
N THR A 61 -5.89 -9.49 1.43
CA THR A 61 -6.94 -8.62 0.91
C THR A 61 -6.38 -7.22 0.68
N LEU A 62 -6.45 -6.74 -0.56
CA LEU A 62 -5.90 -5.45 -0.96
C LEU A 62 -6.96 -4.36 -0.84
N THR A 63 -6.72 -3.37 0.01
CA THR A 63 -7.60 -2.21 0.17
C THR A 63 -7.00 -0.91 -0.38
N THR A 64 -5.74 -0.95 -0.81
CA THR A 64 -4.90 0.18 -1.25
C THR A 64 -4.22 -0.13 -2.59
N ASP A 65 -3.41 0.80 -3.13
CA ASP A 65 -2.54 0.57 -4.30
C ASP A 65 -1.31 -0.26 -3.89
N TYR A 66 -0.81 -1.14 -4.77
CA TYR A 66 0.21 -2.12 -4.39
C TYR A 66 1.37 -2.29 -5.36
N ILE A 67 2.55 -2.56 -4.77
CA ILE A 67 3.67 -3.23 -5.41
C ILE A 67 3.63 -4.71 -5.01
N VAL A 68 3.52 -5.58 -6.01
CA VAL A 68 3.56 -7.04 -5.90
C VAL A 68 4.92 -7.52 -6.38
N ALA A 69 5.83 -7.78 -5.44
CA ALA A 69 7.19 -8.19 -5.73
C ALA A 69 7.35 -9.71 -5.62
N PHE A 70 7.63 -10.38 -6.73
CA PHE A 70 8.02 -11.78 -6.72
C PHE A 70 9.46 -11.90 -6.24
N ILE A 71 9.64 -12.45 -5.04
CA ILE A 71 10.95 -12.60 -4.37
C ILE A 71 11.47 -14.04 -4.41
N ALA A 72 10.64 -15.01 -4.80
CA ALA A 72 11.04 -16.38 -5.09
C ALA A 72 10.17 -17.00 -6.19
N LEU A 73 10.81 -17.67 -7.15
CA LEU A 73 10.17 -18.40 -8.26
C LEU A 73 10.96 -19.68 -8.55
N THR A 74 10.28 -20.82 -8.47
CA THR A 74 10.82 -22.15 -8.82
C THR A 74 10.17 -22.74 -10.06
N ALA A 75 9.10 -22.11 -10.56
CA ALA A 75 8.44 -22.40 -11.83
C ALA A 75 7.67 -21.15 -12.29
N SER A 76 7.22 -21.12 -13.54
CA SER A 76 6.34 -20.04 -14.01
C SER A 76 5.05 -20.01 -13.16
N ARG A 77 4.59 -18.80 -12.86
CA ARG A 77 3.40 -18.54 -12.02
C ARG A 77 2.44 -17.62 -12.74
N THR A 78 1.15 -17.76 -12.44
CA THR A 78 0.11 -16.85 -12.92
C THR A 78 -0.43 -16.08 -11.75
N TYR A 79 0.00 -14.83 -11.58
CA TYR A 79 -0.56 -13.87 -10.64
C TYR A 79 -1.93 -13.38 -11.11
N GLN A 80 -2.99 -13.84 -10.46
CA GLN A 80 -4.35 -13.37 -10.74
C GLN A 80 -4.74 -12.18 -9.86
N ILE A 81 -5.12 -11.07 -10.49
CA ILE A 81 -5.73 -9.90 -9.84
C ILE A 81 -7.23 -10.15 -9.71
N SER A 82 -7.78 -9.96 -8.51
CA SER A 82 -9.19 -10.26 -8.22
C SER A 82 -10.14 -9.29 -8.93
N SER A 83 -11.34 -9.76 -9.25
CA SER A 83 -12.39 -8.91 -9.81
C SER A 83 -12.81 -7.79 -8.83
N GLU A 84 -12.73 -8.04 -7.53
CA GLU A 84 -13.00 -7.03 -6.50
C GLU A 84 -11.98 -5.89 -6.52
N ASP A 85 -10.69 -6.21 -6.71
CA ASP A 85 -9.65 -5.18 -6.81
C ASP A 85 -9.76 -4.40 -8.13
N ILE A 86 -10.16 -5.06 -9.23
CA ILE A 86 -10.40 -4.40 -10.53
C ILE A 86 -11.66 -3.52 -10.49
N ALA A 87 -12.67 -3.86 -9.69
CA ALA A 87 -13.86 -3.02 -9.56
C ALA A 87 -13.57 -1.64 -8.93
N GLN A 88 -12.39 -1.45 -8.34
CA GLN A 88 -11.97 -0.21 -7.67
C GLN A 88 -11.28 0.72 -8.68
N ALA A 89 -12.07 1.53 -9.38
CA ALA A 89 -11.57 2.47 -10.38
C ALA A 89 -10.47 3.40 -9.83
N GLY A 90 -9.41 3.59 -10.61
CA GLY A 90 -8.22 4.37 -10.27
C GLY A 90 -7.15 3.59 -9.51
N ARG A 91 -7.42 2.36 -9.08
CA ARG A 91 -6.44 1.53 -8.37
C ARG A 91 -5.26 1.17 -9.25
N VAL A 92 -4.06 1.20 -8.67
CA VAL A 92 -2.80 0.90 -9.35
C VAL A 92 -2.13 -0.35 -8.78
N PHE A 93 -1.58 -1.16 -9.67
CA PHE A 93 -0.80 -2.35 -9.36
C PHE A 93 0.55 -2.28 -10.07
N ILE A 94 1.62 -2.64 -9.37
CA ILE A 94 2.95 -2.80 -9.96
C ILE A 94 3.39 -4.22 -9.69
N VAL A 95 3.49 -5.06 -10.71
CA VAL A 95 4.02 -6.42 -10.58
C VAL A 95 5.49 -6.43 -10.98
N LYS A 96 6.34 -6.93 -10.10
CA LYS A 96 7.80 -6.86 -10.24
C LYS A 96 8.44 -8.23 -10.08
N ASP A 97 9.32 -8.59 -11.00
CA ASP A 97 10.32 -9.64 -10.79
C ASP A 97 11.48 -9.09 -9.97
N GLU A 98 11.69 -9.58 -8.74
CA GLU A 98 12.89 -9.32 -7.94
C GLU A 98 13.83 -10.54 -7.87
N THR A 99 13.38 -11.70 -8.34
CA THR A 99 14.20 -12.92 -8.38
C THR A 99 15.23 -12.87 -9.48
N GLY A 100 14.94 -12.16 -10.57
CA GLY A 100 15.76 -12.13 -11.77
C GLY A 100 15.64 -13.41 -12.59
N THR A 101 14.57 -14.18 -12.42
CA THR A 101 14.37 -15.47 -13.10
C THR A 101 13.23 -15.44 -14.11
N ALA A 102 12.58 -14.30 -14.37
CA ALA A 102 11.40 -14.23 -15.24
C ALA A 102 11.62 -14.65 -16.69
N ARG A 103 12.86 -14.73 -17.20
CA ARG A 103 13.17 -15.34 -18.52
C ARG A 103 13.00 -16.86 -18.55
N THR A 104 13.13 -17.50 -17.38
CA THR A 104 13.02 -18.96 -17.23
C THR A 104 11.68 -19.35 -16.62
N TYR A 105 11.25 -18.59 -15.62
CA TYR A 105 10.02 -18.77 -14.87
C TYR A 105 9.17 -17.52 -15.01
N ASN A 106 8.44 -17.43 -16.13
CA ASN A 106 7.64 -16.26 -16.46
C ASN A 106 6.63 -15.96 -15.36
N ILE A 107 6.40 -14.67 -15.11
CA ILE A 107 5.29 -14.21 -14.27
C ILE A 107 4.17 -13.80 -15.22
N VAL A 108 3.12 -14.61 -15.28
CA VAL A 108 1.90 -14.30 -16.03
C VAL A 108 1.00 -13.47 -15.11
N ILE A 109 0.44 -12.37 -15.61
CA ILE A 109 -0.52 -11.54 -14.88
C ILE A 109 -1.86 -11.72 -15.57
N SER A 110 -2.92 -12.05 -14.83
CA SER A 110 -4.27 -12.18 -15.39
C SER A 110 -5.32 -11.53 -14.47
N SER A 111 -6.49 -11.25 -15.03
CA SER A 111 -7.71 -11.05 -14.25
C SER A 111 -8.27 -12.40 -13.76
N GLU A 112 -9.16 -12.35 -12.77
CA GLU A 112 -9.91 -13.51 -12.28
C GLU A 112 -11.19 -13.79 -13.07
N GLY A 113 -11.90 -12.74 -13.50
CA GLY A 113 -13.17 -12.82 -14.20
C GLY A 113 -13.05 -12.57 -15.70
N ALA A 114 -14.03 -11.83 -16.24
CA ALA A 114 -14.10 -11.48 -17.66
C ALA A 114 -13.38 -10.16 -17.99
N GLU A 115 -12.76 -9.51 -17.01
CA GLU A 115 -12.00 -8.27 -17.16
C GLU A 115 -10.77 -8.51 -18.03
N THR A 116 -10.27 -7.46 -18.66
CA THR A 116 -9.10 -7.54 -19.55
C THR A 116 -7.98 -6.63 -19.09
N ILE A 117 -6.77 -6.93 -19.56
CA ILE A 117 -5.55 -6.14 -19.44
C ILE A 117 -5.19 -5.67 -20.85
N ASP A 118 -5.42 -4.40 -21.17
CA ASP A 118 -5.30 -3.85 -22.54
C ASP A 118 -6.02 -4.72 -23.60
N GLY A 119 -7.24 -5.17 -23.27
CA GLY A 119 -8.04 -6.03 -24.15
C GLY A 119 -7.59 -7.51 -24.22
N SER A 120 -6.54 -7.89 -23.51
CA SER A 120 -6.07 -9.29 -23.39
C SER A 120 -6.49 -9.91 -22.05
N ALA A 121 -6.74 -11.21 -21.99
CA ALA A 121 -7.06 -11.89 -20.72
C ALA A 121 -5.84 -11.99 -19.77
N SER A 122 -4.63 -11.95 -20.32
CA SER A 122 -3.39 -12.01 -19.56
C SER A 122 -2.22 -11.38 -20.31
N ILE A 123 -1.18 -11.05 -19.55
CA ILE A 123 0.13 -10.60 -20.04
C ILE A 123 1.24 -11.36 -19.32
N SER A 124 2.50 -11.21 -19.73
CA SER A 124 3.62 -11.89 -19.06
C SER A 124 4.85 -11.01 -18.95
N ILE A 125 5.47 -11.04 -17.76
CA ILE A 125 6.83 -10.56 -17.55
C ILE A 125 7.76 -11.72 -17.91
N THR A 126 8.54 -11.53 -18.99
CA THR A 126 9.48 -12.52 -19.53
C THR A 126 10.93 -12.03 -19.52
N SER A 127 11.18 -10.79 -19.10
CA SER A 127 12.53 -10.29 -18.87
C SER A 127 12.87 -10.39 -17.39
N ASN A 128 14.08 -10.89 -17.09
CA ASN A 128 14.63 -10.85 -15.74
C ASN A 128 14.59 -9.42 -15.21
N TYR A 129 14.18 -9.27 -13.95
CA TYR A 129 13.97 -7.99 -13.29
C TYR A 129 12.94 -7.09 -14.01
N GLY A 130 12.08 -7.67 -14.84
CA GLY A 130 11.01 -6.94 -15.51
C GLY A 130 9.92 -6.48 -14.53
N ALA A 131 9.17 -5.47 -14.93
CA ALA A 131 8.03 -4.97 -14.19
C ALA A 131 6.90 -4.58 -15.14
N VAL A 132 5.67 -4.61 -14.65
CA VAL A 132 4.51 -4.02 -15.34
C VAL A 132 3.73 -3.19 -14.33
N SER A 133 3.42 -1.96 -14.71
CA SER A 133 2.50 -1.08 -13.98
C SER A 133 1.14 -1.12 -14.67
N LEU A 134 0.08 -1.27 -13.89
CA LEU A 134 -1.30 -1.32 -14.36
C LEU A 134 -2.14 -0.37 -13.54
N TYR A 135 -3.15 0.24 -14.15
CA TYR A 135 -4.24 0.89 -13.41
C TYR A 135 -5.58 0.34 -13.84
N SER A 136 -6.58 0.39 -12.96
CA SER A 136 -7.95 0.00 -13.28
C SER A 136 -8.85 1.18 -13.59
N ASP A 137 -9.78 1.02 -14.53
CA ASP A 137 -10.90 1.94 -14.74
C ASP A 137 -12.19 1.54 -13.99
N GLY A 138 -12.15 0.48 -13.18
CA GLY A 138 -13.31 -0.11 -12.50
C GLY A 138 -13.94 -1.29 -13.25
N SER A 139 -13.44 -1.66 -14.42
CA SER A 139 -13.94 -2.79 -15.22
C SER A 139 -12.84 -3.55 -15.94
N ASN A 140 -11.74 -2.90 -16.28
CA ASN A 140 -10.57 -3.47 -16.94
C ASN A 140 -9.30 -2.86 -16.35
N LEU A 141 -8.17 -3.38 -16.79
CA LEU A 141 -6.82 -2.94 -16.46
C LEU A 141 -6.12 -2.42 -17.72
N PHE A 142 -5.28 -1.41 -17.54
CA PHE A 142 -4.51 -0.77 -18.61
C PHE A 142 -3.06 -0.58 -18.17
N ILE A 143 -2.12 -0.78 -19.09
CA ILE A 143 -0.68 -0.61 -18.84
C ILE A 143 -0.28 0.85 -19.10
N TYR A 144 0.67 1.39 -18.32
CA TYR A 144 1.19 2.75 -18.47
C TYR A 144 2.68 2.88 -18.14
#